data_AF-A0A8S3DDD3-F1
#
_entry.id   AF-A0A8S3DDD3-F1
#
_cell.length_a   1.000
_cell.length_b   1.000
_cell.length_c   1.000
_cell.angle_alpha   90.00
_cell.angle_beta   90.00
_cell.angle_gamma   90.00
#
_symmetry.space_group_name_H-M   'P 1'
#
loop_
_entity.id
_entity.type
_entity.pdbx_description
1 polymer ?
#
loop_
_entity_poly.entity_id
_entity_poly.type
_entity_poly.pdbx_seq_one_letter_code
_entity_poly.pdbx_strand_id
1 'polypeptide(L)' 'NSGAEYAMVLPPSYFLAWASCRSDVIYSFYTKVADKSPIPIIIYNFPGVTQQMDTTQETIVKLATHPNIVGIKCTDGNVG' A
#
# COMPACT_ATOMS: atom_id res chain seq x y z
N ASN A 1 -17.14 14.12 5.40
CA ASN A 1 -16.37 13.00 5.98
C ASN A 1 -17.37 12.00 6.54
N SER A 2 -17.34 10.73 6.13
CA SER A 2 -18.43 9.75 6.40
C SER A 2 -18.28 8.96 7.72
N GLY A 3 -17.40 9.40 8.63
CA GLY A 3 -17.19 8.78 9.94
C GLY A 3 -16.19 7.62 9.99
N ALA A 4 -15.53 7.28 8.89
CA ALA A 4 -14.44 6.29 8.89
C ALA A 4 -13.24 6.82 9.68
N GLU A 5 -12.65 5.98 10.53
CA GLU A 5 -11.46 6.31 11.34
C GLU A 5 -10.15 5.92 10.66
N TYR A 6 -10.18 4.94 9.74
CA TYR A 6 -9.03 4.45 8.98
C TYR A 6 -9.45 4.11 7.56
N ALA A 7 -8.52 4.18 6.61
CA ALA A 7 -8.71 3.68 5.25
C ALA A 7 -7.73 2.55 4.94
N MET A 8 -8.24 1.50 4.30
CA MET A 8 -7.44 0.36 3.85
C MET A 8 -7.30 0.42 2.33
N VAL A 9 -6.05 0.40 1.83
CA VAL A 9 -5.77 0.77 0.43
C VAL A 9 -4.95 -0.32 -0.26
N LEU A 10 -5.51 -0.88 -1.33
CA LEU A 10 -4.84 -1.81 -2.24
C LEU A 10 -3.80 -1.08 -3.11
N PRO A 11 -2.73 -1.77 -3.55
CA PRO A 11 -1.75 -1.18 -4.46
C PRO A 11 -2.37 -0.93 -5.85
N PRO A 12 -1.83 0.05 -6.60
CA PRO A 12 -2.22 0.27 -7.98
C PRO A 12 -1.77 -0.91 -8.83
N SER A 13 -2.73 -1.64 -9.41
CA SER A 13 -2.45 -2.95 -10.02
C SER A 13 -2.91 -3.10 -11.46
N TYR A 14 -3.67 -2.15 -12.03
CA TYR A 14 -4.21 -2.31 -13.39
C TYR A 14 -3.11 -2.40 -14.46
N PHE A 15 -2.15 -1.47 -14.45
CA PHE A 15 -1.00 -1.46 -15.37
C PHE A 15 0.21 -2.16 -14.75
N LEU A 16 0.10 -3.49 -14.58
CA LEU A 16 1.04 -4.33 -13.83
C LEU A 16 2.50 -4.19 -14.31
N ALA A 17 2.75 -4.21 -15.63
CA ALA A 17 4.12 -4.14 -16.18
C ALA A 17 4.83 -2.82 -15.84
N TRP A 18 4.07 -1.73 -15.66
CA TRP A 18 4.64 -0.44 -15.31
C TRP A 18 4.90 -0.30 -13.81
N ALA A 19 4.01 -0.86 -12.98
CA ALA A 19 4.10 -0.77 -11.53
C ALA A 19 5.00 -1.86 -10.90
N SER A 20 5.08 -3.07 -11.47
CA SER A 20 5.87 -4.18 -10.91
C SER A 20 7.37 -4.04 -11.14
N CYS A 21 7.77 -3.38 -12.23
CA CYS A 21 9.19 -3.10 -12.52
C CYS A 21 9.75 -1.91 -11.70
N ARG A 22 8.93 -1.31 -10.83
CA ARG A 22 9.16 0.03 -10.29
C ARG A 22 8.62 0.17 -8.86
N SER A 23 9.40 -0.25 -7.88
CA SER A 23 9.10 -0.08 -6.45
C SER A 23 8.90 1.39 -6.05
N ASP A 24 9.49 2.33 -6.80
CA ASP A 24 9.26 3.77 -6.67
C ASP A 24 7.81 4.19 -6.95
N VAL A 25 7.11 3.49 -7.85
CA VAL A 25 5.71 3.78 -8.18
C VAL A 25 4.80 3.44 -7.01
N ILE A 26 4.99 2.26 -6.40
CA ILE A 26 4.19 1.83 -5.25
C ILE A 26 4.44 2.74 -4.05
N TYR A 27 5.70 3.06 -3.77
CA TYR A 27 6.05 4.02 -2.73
C TYR A 27 5.38 5.38 -2.98
N SER A 28 5.57 5.97 -4.17
CA SER A 28 4.99 7.27 -4.53
C SER A 28 3.47 7.29 -4.43
N PHE A 29 2.80 6.21 -4.83
CA PHE A 29 1.36 6.07 -4.72
C PHE A 29 0.91 6.16 -3.26
N TYR A 30 1.47 5.32 -2.38
CA TYR A 30 1.06 5.28 -0.98
C TYR A 30 1.40 6.58 -0.25
N THR A 31 2.56 7.18 -0.49
CA THR A 31 2.91 8.49 0.10
C THR A 31 1.91 9.56 -0.33
N LYS A 32 1.57 9.65 -1.64
CA LYS A 32 0.58 10.64 -2.12
C LYS A 32 -0.81 10.43 -1.54
N VAL A 33 -1.22 9.18 -1.33
CA VAL A 33 -2.49 8.85 -0.68
C VAL A 33 -2.43 9.28 0.78
N ALA A 34 -1.37 8.94 1.50
CA ALA A 34 -1.20 9.25 2.91
C ALA A 34 -1.04 10.77 3.17
N ASP A 35 -0.38 11.51 2.29
CA ASP A 35 -0.23 12.97 2.36
C ASP A 35 -1.57 13.71 2.28
N LYS A 36 -2.51 13.17 1.49
CA LYS A 36 -3.81 13.80 1.20
C LYS A 36 -4.95 13.25 2.03
N SER A 37 -4.75 12.10 2.66
CA SER A 37 -5.81 11.44 3.42
C SER A 37 -6.05 12.17 4.73
N PRO A 38 -7.31 12.55 5.03
CA PRO A 38 -7.67 13.14 6.32
C PRO A 38 -7.69 12.10 7.47
N ILE A 39 -7.53 10.81 7.15
CA ILE A 39 -7.53 9.71 8.12
C ILE A 39 -6.33 8.77 7.89
N PRO A 40 -5.86 8.04 8.91
CA PRO A 40 -4.74 7.12 8.79
C PRO A 40 -4.95 6.00 7.76
N ILE A 41 -3.85 5.62 7.11
CA ILE A 41 -3.81 4.63 6.04
C ILE A 41 -3.25 3.29 6.54
N ILE A 42 -3.90 2.21 6.15
CA ILE A 42 -3.44 0.84 6.29
C ILE A 42 -3.13 0.31 4.88
N ILE A 43 -1.89 -0.11 4.65
CA ILE A 43 -1.49 -0.78 3.41
C ILE A 43 -2.20 -2.14 3.34
N TYR A 44 -2.77 -2.49 2.19
CA TYR A 44 -3.38 -3.81 2.00
C TYR A 44 -2.64 -4.59 0.92
N ASN A 45 -1.80 -5.55 1.33
CA ASN A 45 -1.11 -6.44 0.41
C ASN A 45 -1.97 -7.69 0.16
N PHE A 46 -2.56 -7.80 -1.04
CA PHE A 46 -3.38 -8.95 -1.41
C PHE A 46 -3.20 -9.35 -2.89
N PRO A 47 -2.08 -10.04 -3.23
CA PRO A 47 -1.72 -10.40 -4.59
C PRO A 47 -2.83 -11.12 -5.39
N GLY A 48 -3.63 -11.94 -4.71
CA GLY A 48 -4.73 -12.69 -5.31
C GLY A 48 -5.82 -11.84 -5.97
N VAL A 49 -5.96 -10.56 -5.59
CA VAL A 49 -6.91 -9.62 -6.21
C VAL A 49 -6.24 -8.43 -6.90
N THR A 50 -4.91 -8.37 -6.90
CA THR A 50 -4.10 -7.26 -7.45
C THR A 50 -3.17 -7.71 -8.58
N GLN A 51 -3.59 -8.69 -9.38
CA GLN A 51 -2.78 -9.23 -10.49
C GLN A 51 -1.39 -9.71 -10.06
N GLN A 52 -1.28 -10.37 -8.91
CA GLN A 52 -0.01 -10.80 -8.32
C GLN A 52 0.94 -9.63 -7.96
N MET A 53 0.42 -8.40 -7.88
CA MET A 53 1.20 -7.27 -7.37
C MET A 53 1.52 -7.51 -5.90
N ASP A 54 2.80 -7.51 -5.60
CA ASP A 54 3.33 -7.66 -4.26
C ASP A 54 4.05 -6.38 -3.80
N THR A 55 3.67 -5.87 -2.64
CA THR A 55 4.35 -4.74 -2.01
C THR A 55 5.55 -5.28 -1.25
N THR A 56 6.74 -5.09 -1.79
CA THR A 56 7.96 -5.66 -1.20
C THR A 56 8.20 -5.17 0.23
N GLN A 57 8.83 -6.02 1.06
CA GLN A 57 9.20 -5.66 2.44
C GLN A 57 10.03 -4.38 2.52
N GLU A 58 10.97 -4.17 1.60
CA GLU A 58 11.75 -2.92 1.53
C GLU A 58 10.85 -1.69 1.34
N THR A 59 9.85 -1.79 0.47
CA THR A 59 8.87 -0.72 0.23
C THR A 59 8.02 -0.50 1.48
N ILE A 60 7.59 -1.56 2.14
CA ILE A 60 6.78 -1.48 3.39
C ILE A 60 7.58 -0.78 4.49
N VAL A 61 8.84 -1.15 4.71
CA VAL A 61 9.70 -0.52 5.73
C VAL A 61 9.89 0.97 5.45
N LYS A 62 10.07 1.36 4.18
CA LYS A 62 10.13 2.77 3.79
C LYS A 62 8.80 3.49 4.02
N LEU A 63 7.67 2.86 3.69
CA LEU A 63 6.35 3.44 3.92
C LEU A 63 6.01 3.58 5.41
N ALA A 64 6.51 2.68 6.25
CA ALA A 64 6.30 2.71 7.70
C ALA A 64 6.92 3.94 8.38
N THR A 65 7.82 4.68 7.71
CA THR A 65 8.35 5.94 8.24
C THR A 65 7.38 7.11 8.04
N HIS A 66 6.30 6.94 7.27
CA HIS A 66 5.33 7.99 7.02
C HIS A 66 4.33 8.10 8.19
N PRO A 67 4.13 9.30 8.78
CA PRO A 67 3.35 9.45 10.01
C PRO A 67 1.87 9.07 9.88
N ASN A 68 1.32 9.14 8.66
CA ASN A 68 -0.08 8.79 8.37
C ASN A 68 -0.28 7.36 7.86
N ILE A 69 0.79 6.55 7.81
CA ILE A 69 0.72 5.11 7.48
C ILE A 69 0.92 4.35 8.79
N VAL A 70 -0.13 3.70 9.26
CA VAL A 70 -0.19 3.19 10.64
C VAL A 70 -0.26 1.66 10.73
N GLY A 71 -0.23 0.97 9.59
CA GLY A 71 -0.21 -0.48 9.58
C GLY A 71 -0.25 -1.09 8.20
N ILE A 72 -0.20 -2.41 8.19
CA ILE A 72 -0.34 -3.24 7.00
C ILE A 72 -1.24 -4.43 7.31
N LYS A 73 -2.10 -4.78 6.36
CA LYS A 73 -2.84 -6.04 6.32
C LYS A 73 -2.24 -6.89 5.20
N CYS A 74 -1.70 -8.06 5.53
CA CYS A 74 -1.16 -9.01 4.56
C CYS A 74 -2.15 -10.15 4.30
N THR A 75 -2.40 -10.47 3.03
CA THR A 75 -3.21 -11.61 2.57
C THR A 75 -2.48 -12.37 1.45
N ASP A 76 -1.15 -12.28 1.47
CA ASP A 76 -0.19 -13.02 0.65
C ASP A 76 0.14 -14.41 1.24
N GLY A 77 -0.19 -14.64 2.52
CA GLY A 77 0.18 -15.86 3.24
C GLY A 77 1.67 -15.93 3.60
N ASN A 78 2.41 -14.84 3.39
CA ASN A 78 3.82 -14.75 3.71
C ASN A 78 3.98 -14.35 5.19
N VAL A 79 4.48 -15.27 6.01
CA VAL A 79 4.67 -15.05 7.45
C VAL A 79 6.01 -14.37 7.80
N GLY A 80 6.85 -14.08 6.79
CA GLY A 80 8.19 -13.55 6.95
C GLY A 80 9.28 -14.55 6.59
#